data_AF-A0ABD3PKK8-F1
#
_entry.id   AF-A0ABD3PKK8-F1
#
_cell.length_a   1.000
_cell.length_b   1.000
_cell.length_c   1.000
_cell.angle_alpha   90.00
_cell.angle_beta   90.00
_cell.angle_gamma   90.00
#
_symmetry.space_group_name_H-M   'P 1'
#
loop_
_entity.id
_entity.type
_entity.pdbx_description
1 polymer ?
#
loop_
_entity_poly.entity_id
_entity_poly.type
_entity_poly.pdbx_seq_one_letter_code
_entity_poly.pdbx_strand_id
1 'polypeptide(L)'
;MVTKSLSLMVYATTIHYFGIGTSAFVLPPRIQYSQSVLIWDREPRREATMPSMILRASPSEEDQLSDMKSVGSSMILAAAMEAGATEPMIHIDWRADRIVVTVDVSLDEEEWEDVLYDIDDDGGELVFDENNLASLDYLEFDDNEDVYDEFTSEDDTPGNRIDITKIARAINDYLSQDGEDSLGYKIAQLHEIEVTTPEFDNVLRGDKMFESYKGFDVVVEHWEEDKQRQKKKGPSESDDGENYTRKRVVTEGKLVGRDSEKGRTMVSVKGRIKNIKNEMIECVRLPKAKREKGAK
;
A
#
# COMPACT_ATOMS: atom_id res chain seq x y z
N MET A 1 -13.92 -48.21 -13.24
CA MET A 1 -12.97 -47.96 -14.34
C MET A 1 -11.92 -46.99 -13.83
N VAL A 2 -10.66 -47.39 -13.97
CA VAL A 2 -9.45 -46.76 -13.42
C VAL A 2 -8.83 -45.88 -14.50
N THR A 3 -8.50 -44.63 -14.19
CA THR A 3 -7.39 -43.85 -14.79
C THR A 3 -7.23 -42.57 -13.96
N LYS A 4 -6.24 -42.50 -13.06
CA LYS A 4 -4.81 -42.18 -13.24
C LYS A 4 -4.52 -40.70 -12.95
N SER A 5 -3.93 -40.52 -11.77
CA SER A 5 -3.19 -39.37 -11.27
C SER A 5 -2.12 -38.90 -12.26
N LEU A 6 -2.01 -37.58 -12.44
CA LEU A 6 -0.85 -36.91 -13.01
C LEU A 6 -0.33 -35.92 -11.96
N SER A 7 0.79 -36.32 -11.38
CA SER A 7 1.65 -35.52 -10.51
C SER A 7 2.46 -34.57 -11.40
N LEU A 8 2.38 -33.27 -11.18
CA LEU A 8 3.24 -32.28 -11.83
C LEU A 8 4.41 -31.98 -10.89
N MET A 9 5.62 -32.31 -11.37
CA MET A 9 6.89 -32.07 -10.73
C MET A 9 7.24 -30.58 -10.71
N VAL A 10 7.69 -30.11 -9.55
CA VAL A 10 8.37 -28.82 -9.37
C VAL A 10 9.82 -28.98 -9.83
N TYR A 11 10.26 -28.17 -10.79
CA TYR A 11 11.69 -28.03 -11.10
C TYR A 11 12.29 -26.97 -10.20
N ALA A 12 13.24 -27.39 -9.35
CA ALA A 12 14.10 -26.49 -8.60
C ALA A 12 15.22 -26.01 -9.54
N THR A 13 15.23 -24.72 -9.85
CA THR A 13 16.31 -24.10 -10.62
C THR A 13 17.42 -23.70 -9.64
N THR A 14 18.50 -24.49 -9.62
CA THR A 14 19.74 -24.16 -8.91
C THR A 14 20.49 -23.09 -9.71
N ILE A 15 20.62 -21.89 -9.14
CA ILE A 15 21.47 -20.82 -9.69
C ILE A 15 22.90 -21.05 -9.20
N HIS A 16 23.83 -21.28 -10.13
CA HIS A 16 25.26 -21.31 -9.86
C HIS A 16 25.82 -19.88 -9.90
N TYR A 17 26.27 -19.38 -8.75
CA TYR A 17 27.12 -18.20 -8.69
C TYR A 17 28.53 -18.55 -9.19
N PHE A 18 28.88 -18.05 -10.38
CA PHE A 18 30.26 -18.01 -10.85
C PHE A 18 30.99 -16.86 -10.16
N GLY A 19 31.90 -17.20 -9.26
CA GLY A 19 32.85 -16.27 -8.67
C GLY A 19 33.93 -15.89 -9.68
N ILE A 20 34.03 -14.59 -9.97
CA ILE A 20 35.18 -13.96 -10.62
C ILE A 20 35.32 -12.60 -9.94
N GLY A 21 36.47 -12.29 -9.34
CA GLY A 21 36.67 -10.98 -8.74
C GLY A 21 37.83 -10.87 -7.77
N THR A 22 39.01 -11.19 -8.28
CA THR A 22 40.35 -10.83 -7.79
C THR A 22 40.44 -9.83 -6.62
N SER A 23 40.95 -10.36 -5.51
CA SER A 23 41.77 -9.71 -4.48
C SER A 23 42.64 -8.54 -4.99
N ALA A 24 42.37 -7.35 -4.47
CA ALA A 24 43.37 -6.31 -4.27
C ALA A 24 43.39 -5.94 -2.77
N PHE A 25 44.17 -6.69 -2.00
CA PHE A 25 44.50 -6.37 -0.62
C PHE A 25 45.39 -5.11 -0.60
N VAL A 26 44.78 -3.94 -0.44
CA VAL A 26 45.49 -2.70 -0.14
C VAL A 26 45.76 -2.69 1.36
N LEU A 27 47.02 -2.93 1.73
CA LEU A 27 47.47 -2.83 3.12
C LEU A 27 47.34 -1.37 3.60
N PRO A 28 46.74 -1.12 4.79
CA PRO A 28 46.72 0.22 5.36
C PRO A 28 48.14 0.68 5.75
N PRO A 29 48.43 1.98 5.66
CA PRO A 29 49.72 2.54 6.04
C PRO A 29 49.99 2.33 7.53
N ARG A 30 51.22 1.92 7.82
CA ARG A 30 51.78 1.66 9.13
C ARG A 30 51.81 2.95 9.96
N ILE A 31 50.85 3.12 10.87
CA ILE A 31 50.84 4.24 11.83
C ILE A 31 52.04 4.07 12.77
N GLN A 32 53.00 4.99 12.67
CA GLN A 32 54.07 5.12 13.65
C GLN A 32 53.50 5.77 14.91
N TYR A 33 53.34 4.99 15.98
CA TYR A 33 53.08 5.51 17.31
C TYR A 33 54.31 6.29 17.79
N SER A 34 54.19 7.62 17.90
CA SER A 34 55.14 8.42 18.67
C SER A 34 54.88 8.15 20.16
N GLN A 35 55.91 7.69 20.86
CA GLN A 35 55.87 7.54 22.31
C GLN A 35 55.91 8.92 22.96
N SER A 36 54.75 9.47 23.32
CA SER A 36 54.66 10.57 24.27
C SER A 36 54.75 10.00 25.70
N VAL A 37 55.84 10.32 26.38
CA VAL A 37 56.04 10.05 27.80
C VAL A 37 55.08 10.92 28.59
N LEU A 38 53.98 10.33 29.06
CA LEU A 38 53.08 10.95 30.04
C LEU A 38 53.77 10.93 31.41
N ILE A 39 54.25 12.10 31.82
CA ILE A 39 54.66 12.38 33.20
C ILE A 39 53.38 12.41 34.05
N TRP A 40 53.22 11.41 34.91
CA TRP A 40 52.15 11.38 35.91
C TRP A 40 52.56 12.27 37.08
N ASP A 41 52.07 13.51 37.09
CA ASP A 41 52.08 14.32 38.30
C ASP A 41 51.11 13.71 39.31
N ARG A 42 51.69 13.29 40.43
CA ARG A 42 51.04 12.57 41.52
C ARG A 42 50.32 13.59 42.40
N GLU A 43 49.05 13.87 42.11
CA GLU A 43 48.23 14.70 42.97
C GLU A 43 47.99 14.03 44.35
N PRO A 44 47.92 14.82 45.43
CA PRO A 44 47.71 14.32 46.78
C PRO A 44 46.30 13.74 46.94
N ARG A 45 46.24 12.52 47.47
CA ARG A 45 45.03 11.79 47.87
C ARG A 45 44.07 12.69 48.64
N ARG A 46 43.01 13.14 47.98
CA ARG A 46 41.80 13.61 48.66
C ARG A 46 41.01 12.40 49.12
N GLU A 47 40.62 12.40 50.39
CA GLU A 47 39.85 11.35 51.03
C GLU A 47 38.53 11.14 50.28
N ALA A 48 38.34 9.92 49.78
CA ALA A 48 37.21 9.54 48.96
C ALA A 48 35.95 9.40 49.82
N THR A 49 35.10 10.42 49.81
CA THR A 49 33.68 10.24 50.11
C THR A 49 33.12 9.34 49.01
N MET A 50 32.83 8.08 49.34
CA MET A 50 32.21 7.12 48.43
C MET A 50 30.95 7.77 47.82
N PRO A 51 30.92 8.08 46.51
CA PRO A 51 29.68 8.53 45.88
C PRO A 51 28.69 7.39 46.04
N SER A 52 27.55 7.66 46.67
CA SER A 52 26.44 6.71 46.71
C SER A 52 26.14 6.34 45.27
N MET A 53 26.49 5.11 44.88
CA MET A 53 26.10 4.53 43.60
C MET A 53 24.58 4.43 43.63
N ILE A 54 23.91 5.49 43.18
CA ILE A 54 22.54 5.41 42.72
C ILE A 54 22.64 4.47 41.53
N LEU A 55 22.34 3.19 41.76
CA LEU A 55 22.10 2.20 40.73
C LEU A 55 20.96 2.75 39.89
N ARG A 56 21.32 3.49 38.84
CA ARG A 56 20.40 3.96 37.83
C ARG A 56 19.86 2.68 37.21
N ALA A 57 18.63 2.32 37.58
CA ALA A 57 17.96 1.16 37.04
C ALA A 57 18.09 1.25 35.51
N SER A 58 18.71 0.24 34.91
CA SER A 58 18.74 0.12 33.47
C SER A 58 17.28 0.18 32.98
N PRO A 59 16.97 1.02 31.98
CA PRO A 59 15.61 1.12 31.45
C PRO A 59 15.12 -0.29 31.11
N SER A 60 13.89 -0.59 31.51
CA SER A 60 13.32 -1.92 31.28
C SER A 60 13.24 -2.18 29.76
N GLU A 61 13.32 -3.44 29.34
CA GLU A 61 13.24 -3.80 27.92
C GLU A 61 11.92 -3.33 27.28
N GLU A 62 10.85 -3.25 28.08
CA GLU A 62 9.53 -2.73 27.65
C GLU A 62 9.58 -1.24 27.30
N ASP A 63 10.31 -0.43 28.07
CA ASP A 63 10.46 1.01 27.83
C ASP A 63 11.21 1.25 26.51
N GLN A 64 12.28 0.48 26.26
CA GLN A 64 13.08 0.59 25.03
C GLN A 64 12.28 0.21 23.77
N LEU A 65 11.41 -0.79 23.87
CA LEU A 65 10.54 -1.22 22.76
C LEU A 65 9.47 -0.16 22.42
N SER A 66 8.92 0.52 23.43
CA SER A 66 7.97 1.62 23.22
C SER A 66 8.63 2.78 22.48
N ASP A 67 9.85 3.14 22.88
CA ASP A 67 10.61 4.22 22.25
C ASP A 67 10.95 3.89 20.79
N MET A 68 11.39 2.66 20.50
CA MET A 68 11.67 2.21 19.14
C MET A 68 10.43 2.25 18.24
N LYS A 69 9.27 1.81 18.75
CA LYS A 69 8.01 1.82 17.98
C LYS A 69 7.56 3.23 17.62
N SER A 70 7.58 4.14 18.58
CA SER A 70 7.15 5.52 18.37
C SER A 70 8.07 6.27 17.40
N VAL A 71 9.38 6.20 17.63
CA VAL A 71 10.39 6.82 16.76
C VAL A 71 10.36 6.20 15.37
N GLY A 72 10.37 4.87 15.28
CA GLY A 72 10.32 4.16 14.00
C GLY A 72 9.07 4.49 13.19
N SER A 73 7.90 4.53 13.84
CA SER A 73 6.65 4.89 13.15
C SER A 73 6.68 6.32 12.61
N SER A 74 7.24 7.25 13.40
CA SER A 74 7.40 8.65 12.96
C SER A 74 8.35 8.80 11.78
N MET A 75 9.47 8.04 11.76
CA MET A 75 10.43 8.07 10.65
C MET A 75 9.83 7.48 9.37
N ILE A 76 9.16 6.32 9.49
CA ILE A 76 8.49 5.65 8.37
C ILE A 76 7.42 6.55 7.76
N LEU A 77 6.60 7.21 8.60
CA LEU A 77 5.55 8.11 8.16
C LEU A 77 6.13 9.34 7.45
N ALA A 78 7.17 9.96 8.00
CA ALA A 78 7.84 11.10 7.36
C ALA A 78 8.42 10.73 5.99
N ALA A 79 9.08 9.57 5.89
CA ALA A 79 9.64 9.08 4.64
C ALA A 79 8.57 8.78 3.58
N ALA A 80 7.45 8.18 3.98
CA ALA A 80 6.34 7.91 3.09
C ALA A 80 5.65 9.19 2.60
N MET A 81 5.54 10.22 3.45
CA MET A 81 5.03 11.53 3.05
C MET A 81 5.93 12.26 2.04
N GLU A 82 7.26 12.17 2.20
CA GLU A 82 8.19 12.74 1.21
C GLU A 82 8.07 12.03 -0.16
N ALA A 83 7.76 10.74 -0.15
CA ALA A 83 7.49 9.96 -1.35
C ALA A 83 6.09 10.21 -1.96
N GLY A 84 5.28 11.08 -1.37
CA GLY A 84 3.98 11.52 -1.89
C GLY A 84 2.76 10.78 -1.36
N ALA A 85 2.88 9.95 -0.32
CA ALA A 85 1.71 9.38 0.35
C ALA A 85 1.13 10.34 1.40
N THR A 86 -0.19 10.34 1.57
CA THR A 86 -0.85 11.10 2.65
C THR A 86 -0.96 10.26 3.93
N GLU A 87 -1.04 10.91 5.09
CA GLU A 87 -1.16 10.23 6.40
C GLU A 87 -2.27 9.17 6.48
N PRO A 88 -3.51 9.38 5.97
CA PRO A 88 -4.56 8.38 6.06
C PRO A 88 -4.29 7.12 5.22
N MET A 89 -3.40 7.20 4.22
CA MET A 89 -3.06 6.08 3.34
C MET A 89 -2.15 5.07 4.03
N ILE A 90 -1.44 5.46 5.08
CA ILE A 90 -0.34 4.68 5.65
C ILE A 90 -0.81 3.99 6.93
N HIS A 91 -0.74 2.67 6.96
CA HIS A 91 -0.97 1.87 8.15
C HIS A 91 0.29 1.07 8.52
N ILE A 92 0.81 1.28 9.74
CA ILE A 92 2.05 0.64 10.21
C ILE A 92 1.71 -0.40 11.28
N ASP A 93 2.01 -1.67 11.00
CA ASP A 93 1.82 -2.79 11.92
C ASP A 93 3.16 -3.37 12.37
N TRP A 94 3.43 -3.29 13.67
CA TRP A 94 4.67 -3.78 14.29
C TRP A 94 4.52 -5.22 14.74
N ARG A 95 5.30 -6.12 14.14
CA ARG A 95 5.51 -7.50 14.59
C ARG A 95 6.90 -7.63 15.20
N ALA A 96 7.15 -8.74 15.91
CA ALA A 96 8.39 -8.95 16.64
C ALA A 96 9.65 -8.89 15.74
N ASP A 97 9.56 -9.44 14.53
CA ASP A 97 10.70 -9.55 13.61
C ASP A 97 10.51 -8.74 12.31
N ARG A 98 9.32 -8.14 12.13
CA ARG A 98 8.96 -7.44 10.89
C ARG A 98 8.04 -6.25 11.13
N ILE A 99 8.17 -5.23 10.30
CA ILE A 99 7.31 -4.04 10.28
C ILE A 99 6.59 -4.06 8.94
N VAL A 100 5.27 -4.14 8.97
CA VAL A 100 4.44 -4.14 7.75
C VAL A 100 3.89 -2.74 7.56
N VAL A 101 4.32 -2.08 6.50
CA VAL A 101 3.85 -0.75 6.09
C VAL A 101 2.86 -0.96 4.95
N THR A 102 1.58 -0.74 5.23
CA THR A 102 0.50 -0.89 4.26
C THR A 102 0.13 0.48 3.69
N VAL A 103 0.19 0.64 2.36
CA VAL A 103 -0.13 1.89 1.67
C VAL A 103 -1.42 1.72 0.87
N ASP A 104 -2.53 2.27 1.37
CA ASP A 104 -3.84 2.24 0.73
C ASP A 104 -4.04 3.43 -0.21
N VAL A 105 -3.87 3.18 -1.51
CA VAL A 105 -4.06 4.20 -2.55
C VAL A 105 -5.51 4.69 -2.65
N SER A 106 -6.48 3.90 -2.18
CA SER A 106 -7.91 4.21 -2.35
C SER A 106 -8.45 5.23 -1.35
N LEU A 107 -7.72 5.50 -0.26
CA LEU A 107 -8.17 6.45 0.77
C LEU A 107 -7.93 7.92 0.38
N ASP A 108 -7.12 8.18 -0.63
CA ASP A 108 -6.80 9.54 -1.10
C ASP A 108 -7.89 10.10 -2.03
N GLU A 109 -8.76 9.25 -2.57
CA GLU A 109 -9.80 9.64 -3.53
C GLU A 109 -11.02 10.33 -2.88
N GLU A 110 -11.22 10.21 -1.56
CA GLU A 110 -12.42 10.74 -0.87
C GLU A 110 -12.37 12.27 -0.61
N GLU A 111 -11.23 12.94 -0.73
CA GLU A 111 -11.09 14.36 -0.35
C GLU A 111 -11.12 15.35 -1.53
N TRP A 112 -11.15 14.89 -2.78
CA TRP A 112 -11.12 15.76 -3.96
C TRP A 112 -12.52 16.10 -4.53
N GLU A 113 -13.61 15.59 -3.94
CA GLU A 113 -14.96 15.74 -4.50
C GLU A 113 -15.63 17.12 -4.22
N ASP A 114 -15.08 17.95 -3.32
CA ASP A 114 -15.73 19.20 -2.88
C ASP A 114 -15.01 20.53 -3.24
N VAL A 115 -13.99 20.50 -4.12
CA VAL A 115 -13.39 21.75 -4.67
C VAL A 115 -13.81 21.99 -6.12
N LEU A 116 -15.06 21.66 -6.45
CA LEU A 116 -15.75 22.30 -7.56
C LEU A 116 -16.05 23.74 -7.13
N TYR A 117 -15.11 24.62 -7.44
CA TYR A 117 -15.32 26.06 -7.41
C TYR A 117 -16.69 26.38 -8.03
N ASP A 118 -17.56 27.04 -7.26
CA ASP A 118 -18.47 28.06 -7.77
C ASP A 118 -17.59 29.09 -8.50
N ILE A 119 -17.20 28.77 -9.73
CA ILE A 119 -16.75 29.76 -10.70
C ILE A 119 -18.04 30.47 -11.06
N ASP A 120 -18.30 31.56 -10.34
CA ASP A 120 -19.30 32.54 -10.70
C ASP A 120 -19.20 32.77 -12.21
N ASP A 121 -20.30 32.42 -12.88
CA ASP A 121 -20.60 32.55 -14.30
C ASP A 121 -20.49 34.02 -14.73
N ASP A 122 -19.26 34.52 -14.87
CA ASP A 122 -18.97 35.79 -15.52
C ASP A 122 -18.15 35.54 -16.80
N GLY A 123 -18.80 34.88 -17.76
CA GLY A 123 -18.75 35.26 -19.18
C GLY A 123 -17.39 35.33 -19.89
N GLY A 124 -16.34 34.67 -19.39
CA GLY A 124 -15.03 34.61 -20.03
C GLY A 124 -15.01 33.63 -21.19
N GLU A 125 -15.29 34.10 -22.40
CA GLU A 125 -15.10 33.37 -23.66
C GLU A 125 -13.62 32.94 -23.81
N LEU A 126 -13.31 31.69 -23.46
CA LEU A 126 -12.02 31.08 -23.75
C LEU A 126 -11.93 30.82 -25.26
N VAL A 127 -11.43 31.82 -25.97
CA VAL A 127 -11.03 31.69 -27.38
C VAL A 127 -9.80 30.79 -27.42
N PHE A 128 -10.00 29.51 -27.69
CA PHE A 128 -8.92 28.60 -28.05
C PHE A 128 -8.41 28.99 -29.44
N ASP A 129 -7.23 29.58 -29.49
CA ASP A 129 -6.54 29.88 -30.75
C ASP A 129 -6.06 28.57 -31.39
N GLU A 130 -6.79 28.12 -32.39
CA GLU A 130 -6.63 26.85 -33.11
C GLU A 130 -5.32 26.79 -33.94
N ASN A 131 -4.52 27.86 -33.95
CA ASN A 131 -3.32 27.97 -34.79
C ASN A 131 -1.99 27.53 -34.16
N ASN A 132 -1.97 27.02 -32.92
CA ASN A 132 -0.70 26.67 -32.25
C ASN A 132 -0.40 25.16 -32.16
N LEU A 133 -0.96 24.35 -33.06
CA LEU A 133 -0.81 22.88 -33.08
C LEU A 133 0.04 22.33 -34.23
N ALA A 134 0.72 23.20 -34.99
CA ALA A 134 1.40 22.83 -36.24
C ALA A 134 2.94 22.75 -36.15
N SER A 135 3.52 22.43 -34.99
CA SER A 135 4.98 22.23 -34.87
C SER A 135 5.36 21.08 -33.93
N LEU A 136 4.67 19.94 -34.04
CA LEU A 136 5.21 18.68 -33.53
C LEU A 136 6.05 18.06 -34.65
N ASP A 137 7.30 18.51 -34.69
CA ASP A 137 8.30 18.14 -35.68
C ASP A 137 8.61 16.64 -35.59
N TYR A 138 8.81 16.07 -36.77
CA TYR A 138 8.91 14.65 -37.05
C TYR A 138 10.26 14.14 -36.52
N LEU A 139 10.27 13.49 -35.36
CA LEU A 139 11.48 12.79 -34.88
C LEU A 139 11.70 11.53 -35.73
N GLU A 140 12.61 11.67 -36.69
CA GLU A 140 13.19 10.60 -37.50
C GLU A 140 13.97 9.65 -36.58
N PHE A 141 13.36 8.51 -36.24
CA PHE A 141 14.01 7.45 -35.45
C PHE A 141 15.13 6.81 -36.26
N ASP A 142 16.36 7.05 -35.79
CA ASP A 142 17.60 6.43 -36.25
C ASP A 142 17.60 4.94 -35.85
N ASP A 143 17.69 4.07 -36.85
CA ASP A 143 17.52 2.62 -36.77
C ASP A 143 18.85 1.96 -36.40
N ASN A 144 19.33 2.21 -35.18
CA ASN A 144 20.57 1.61 -34.68
C ASN A 144 20.51 1.17 -33.21
N GLU A 145 20.77 -0.13 -33.06
CA GLU A 145 21.63 -0.73 -32.04
C GLU A 145 20.95 -1.23 -30.75
N ASP A 146 20.52 -2.50 -30.79
CA ASP A 146 20.47 -3.51 -29.72
C ASP A 146 20.67 -3.02 -28.27
N VAL A 147 19.75 -2.21 -27.78
CA VAL A 147 19.63 -1.90 -26.35
C VAL A 147 18.93 -3.06 -25.67
N TYR A 148 19.61 -3.69 -24.72
CA TYR A 148 19.02 -4.64 -23.80
C TYR A 148 17.82 -3.99 -23.13
N ASP A 149 16.64 -4.54 -23.42
CA ASP A 149 15.33 -4.18 -22.90
C ASP A 149 15.29 -4.42 -21.37
N GLU A 150 15.94 -3.52 -20.62
CA GLU A 150 15.69 -3.35 -19.20
C GLU A 150 14.27 -2.78 -19.11
N PHE A 151 13.35 -3.65 -18.72
CA PHE A 151 11.92 -3.42 -18.52
C PHE A 151 11.67 -2.37 -17.40
N THR A 152 12.19 -1.15 -17.54
CA THR A 152 11.65 0.03 -16.88
C THR A 152 10.40 0.38 -17.68
N SER A 153 9.26 -0.17 -17.25
CA SER A 153 7.96 0.27 -17.73
C SER A 153 7.81 1.76 -17.41
N GLU A 154 8.24 2.61 -18.33
CA GLU A 154 7.92 4.02 -18.44
C GLU A 154 6.42 4.14 -18.78
N ASP A 155 5.57 3.67 -17.88
CA ASP A 155 4.17 4.09 -17.83
C ASP A 155 4.13 5.41 -17.04
N ASP A 156 4.87 6.40 -17.55
CA ASP A 156 4.83 7.82 -17.17
C ASP A 156 3.52 8.43 -17.68
N THR A 157 2.39 7.80 -17.33
CA THR A 157 1.16 8.57 -17.26
C THR A 157 1.30 9.51 -16.07
N PRO A 158 1.24 10.85 -16.22
CA PRO A 158 1.35 11.82 -15.14
C PRO A 158 0.10 11.84 -14.23
N GLY A 159 -0.56 10.68 -14.06
CA GLY A 159 -1.48 10.47 -12.97
C GLY A 159 -0.66 10.29 -11.70
N ASN A 160 -1.08 10.96 -10.64
CA ASN A 160 -0.51 10.94 -9.29
C ASN A 160 -0.55 9.54 -8.65
N ARG A 161 0.08 8.54 -9.29
CA ARG A 161 0.13 7.16 -8.83
C ARG A 161 1.33 7.03 -7.92
N ILE A 162 1.04 6.77 -6.66
CA ILE A 162 2.04 6.54 -5.63
C ILE A 162 2.84 5.29 -6.00
N ASP A 163 4.16 5.46 -6.14
CA ASP A 163 5.09 4.37 -6.41
C ASP A 163 5.58 3.78 -5.08
N ILE A 164 5.14 2.55 -4.81
CA ILE A 164 5.49 1.78 -3.60
C ILE A 164 7.01 1.62 -3.49
N THR A 165 7.70 1.50 -4.63
CA THR A 165 9.16 1.35 -4.68
C THR A 165 9.85 2.62 -4.18
N LYS A 166 9.30 3.80 -4.50
CA LYS A 166 9.81 5.09 -4.00
C LYS A 166 9.63 5.19 -2.49
N ILE A 167 8.48 4.78 -1.96
CA ILE A 167 8.23 4.74 -0.51
C ILE A 167 9.25 3.83 0.19
N ALA A 168 9.45 2.60 -0.32
CA ALA A 168 10.41 1.67 0.28
C ALA A 168 11.84 2.21 0.28
N ARG A 169 12.27 2.85 -0.82
CA ARG A 169 13.58 3.51 -0.91
C ARG A 169 13.70 4.67 0.07
N ALA A 170 12.70 5.55 0.13
CA ALA A 170 12.68 6.68 1.05
C ALA A 170 12.77 6.22 2.52
N ILE A 171 12.03 5.17 2.91
CA ILE A 171 12.10 4.62 4.27
C ILE A 171 13.51 4.13 4.59
N ASN A 172 14.13 3.39 3.66
CA ASN A 172 15.48 2.89 3.85
C ASN A 172 16.51 4.02 3.97
N ASP A 173 16.37 5.07 3.15
CA ASP A 173 17.24 6.24 3.20
C ASP A 173 17.10 6.95 4.55
N TYR A 174 15.87 7.24 5.00
CA TYR A 174 15.61 7.87 6.30
C TYR A 174 16.19 7.11 7.49
N LEU A 175 16.06 5.78 7.51
CA LEU A 175 16.59 4.97 8.61
C LEU A 175 18.12 4.92 8.62
N SER A 176 18.78 5.23 7.51
CA SER A 176 20.24 5.20 7.37
C SER A 176 20.93 6.56 7.61
N GLN A 177 20.19 7.67 7.64
CA GLN A 177 20.75 9.04 7.70
C GLN A 177 21.56 9.33 8.96
N ASP A 178 21.17 8.79 10.12
CA ASP A 178 21.73 9.16 11.43
C ASP A 178 22.95 8.31 11.86
N GLY A 179 23.44 7.41 10.99
CA GLY A 179 24.60 6.55 11.25
C GLY A 179 24.31 5.33 12.14
N GLU A 180 25.33 4.50 12.37
CA GLU A 180 25.22 3.15 12.98
C GLU A 180 24.72 3.15 14.44
N ASP A 181 24.93 4.24 15.18
CA ASP A 181 24.51 4.34 16.59
C ASP A 181 23.05 4.78 16.76
N SER A 182 22.41 5.21 15.68
CA SER A 182 21.04 5.73 15.70
C SER A 182 20.00 4.65 15.99
N LEU A 183 18.83 5.07 16.52
CA LEU A 183 17.70 4.17 16.69
C LEU A 183 17.15 3.68 15.34
N GLY A 184 17.17 4.53 14.30
CA GLY A 184 16.75 4.17 12.95
C GLY A 184 17.56 3.00 12.38
N TYR A 185 18.89 3.07 12.50
CA TYR A 185 19.78 1.99 12.07
C TYR A 185 19.52 0.68 12.83
N LYS A 186 19.32 0.75 14.15
CA LYS A 186 18.97 -0.44 14.97
C LYS A 186 17.63 -1.04 14.58
N ILE A 187 16.63 -0.21 14.25
CA ILE A 187 15.33 -0.69 13.76
C ILE A 187 15.52 -1.46 12.45
N ALA A 188 16.25 -0.88 11.48
CA ALA A 188 16.54 -1.51 10.19
C ALA A 188 17.37 -2.80 10.31
N GLN A 189 18.24 -2.89 11.32
CA GLN A 189 19.03 -4.09 11.58
C GLN A 189 18.21 -5.22 12.24
N LEU A 190 17.29 -4.87 13.14
CA LEU A 190 16.53 -5.84 13.94
C LEU A 190 15.25 -6.32 13.28
N HIS A 191 14.64 -5.51 12.39
CA HIS A 191 13.35 -5.80 11.79
C HIS A 191 13.44 -5.78 10.26
N GLU A 192 12.77 -6.74 9.62
CA GLU A 192 12.48 -6.69 8.20
C GLU A 192 11.33 -5.72 7.93
N ILE A 193 11.53 -4.75 7.02
CA ILE A 193 10.48 -3.77 6.67
C ILE A 193 9.87 -4.19 5.35
N GLU A 194 8.58 -4.54 5.41
CA GLU A 194 7.79 -4.93 4.25
C GLU A 194 6.85 -3.77 3.90
N VAL A 195 7.05 -3.17 2.73
CA VAL A 195 6.11 -2.16 2.19
C VAL A 195 5.18 -2.87 1.22
N THR A 196 3.89 -2.90 1.54
CA THR A 196 2.87 -3.57 0.74
C THR A 196 1.71 -2.62 0.48
N THR A 197 0.97 -2.87 -0.60
CA THR A 197 -0.42 -2.38 -0.67
C THR A 197 -1.28 -3.25 0.23
N PRO A 198 -2.43 -2.75 0.73
CA PRO A 198 -3.39 -3.61 1.39
C PRO A 198 -3.64 -4.82 0.49
N GLU A 199 -3.64 -6.02 1.08
CA GLU A 199 -4.07 -7.23 0.37
C GLU A 199 -5.34 -6.84 -0.38
N PHE A 200 -5.39 -7.06 -1.71
CA PHE A 200 -6.55 -6.73 -2.53
C PHE A 200 -7.79 -7.11 -1.74
N ASP A 201 -8.48 -6.09 -1.23
CA ASP A 201 -9.61 -6.32 -0.37
C ASP A 201 -10.53 -7.22 -1.19
N ASN A 202 -11.15 -8.25 -0.57
CA ASN A 202 -12.03 -9.11 -1.37
C ASN A 202 -13.16 -8.29 -2.00
N VAL A 203 -13.32 -7.02 -1.59
CA VAL A 203 -14.20 -6.01 -2.18
C VAL A 203 -13.65 -5.48 -3.51
N LEU A 204 -14.42 -5.68 -4.58
CA LEU A 204 -14.17 -5.07 -5.89
C LEU A 204 -14.53 -3.58 -5.86
N ARG A 205 -13.56 -2.71 -6.18
CA ARG A 205 -13.70 -1.25 -6.25
C ARG A 205 -13.28 -0.74 -7.63
N GLY A 206 -13.96 0.29 -8.15
CA GLY A 206 -13.64 0.89 -9.44
C GLY A 206 -13.90 0.01 -10.66
N ASP A 207 -14.07 0.62 -11.83
CA ASP A 207 -14.58 -0.07 -13.02
C ASP A 207 -13.60 -1.10 -13.60
N LYS A 208 -12.30 -0.82 -13.54
CA LYS A 208 -11.24 -1.73 -14.02
C LYS A 208 -11.23 -3.07 -13.28
N MET A 209 -11.55 -3.07 -11.98
CA MET A 209 -11.65 -4.34 -11.23
C MET A 209 -12.86 -5.13 -11.68
N PHE A 210 -14.03 -4.49 -11.88
CA PHE A 210 -15.22 -5.19 -12.35
C PHE A 210 -15.04 -5.82 -13.74
N GLU A 211 -14.25 -5.19 -14.61
CA GLU A 211 -13.89 -5.75 -15.91
C GLU A 211 -12.95 -6.96 -15.77
N SER A 212 -11.91 -6.83 -14.95
CA SER A 212 -10.92 -7.90 -14.70
C SER A 212 -11.53 -9.15 -14.07
N TYR A 213 -12.53 -8.98 -13.20
CA TYR A 213 -13.20 -10.07 -12.50
C TYR A 213 -14.51 -10.54 -13.17
N LYS A 214 -14.73 -10.18 -14.43
CA LYS A 214 -15.87 -10.69 -15.21
C LYS A 214 -15.80 -12.22 -15.33
N GLY A 215 -16.88 -12.88 -14.95
CA GLY A 215 -17.01 -14.34 -14.98
C GLY A 215 -16.60 -15.05 -13.68
N PHE A 216 -16.11 -14.33 -12.68
CA PHE A 216 -15.86 -14.87 -11.34
C PHE A 216 -17.14 -14.92 -10.51
N ASP A 217 -17.19 -15.86 -9.57
CA ASP A 217 -18.25 -15.86 -8.56
C ASP A 217 -18.01 -14.69 -7.59
N VAL A 218 -19.09 -14.02 -7.20
CA VAL A 218 -19.09 -12.86 -6.31
C VAL A 218 -20.28 -12.91 -5.35
N VAL A 219 -20.12 -12.25 -4.21
CA VAL A 219 -21.13 -12.03 -3.18
C VAL A 219 -21.45 -10.54 -3.18
N VAL A 220 -22.64 -10.18 -3.65
CA VAL A 220 -23.09 -8.79 -3.70
C VAL A 220 -24.01 -8.51 -2.52
N GLU A 221 -23.62 -7.54 -1.69
CA GLU A 221 -24.43 -7.03 -0.59
C GLU A 221 -25.13 -5.75 -1.06
N HIS A 222 -26.46 -5.76 -1.14
CA HIS A 222 -27.25 -4.63 -1.65
C HIS A 222 -28.55 -4.44 -0.86
N TRP A 223 -29.13 -3.25 -0.97
CA TRP A 223 -30.40 -2.88 -0.36
C TRP A 223 -31.57 -3.14 -1.32
N GLU A 224 -32.57 -3.90 -0.87
CA GLU A 224 -33.80 -4.14 -1.65
C GLU A 224 -34.94 -3.27 -1.12
N GLU A 225 -35.58 -2.51 -2.02
CA GLU A 225 -36.82 -1.81 -1.72
C GLU A 225 -37.96 -2.83 -1.70
N ASP A 226 -38.61 -3.00 -0.54
CA ASP A 226 -39.81 -3.83 -0.40
C ASP A 226 -40.99 -3.19 -1.15
N LYS A 227 -41.03 -3.38 -2.48
CA LYS A 227 -42.14 -2.94 -3.35
C LYS A 227 -43.47 -3.65 -3.03
N GLN A 228 -43.47 -4.63 -2.12
CA GLN A 228 -44.63 -5.46 -1.83
C GLN A 228 -45.64 -4.84 -0.86
N ARG A 229 -45.34 -3.72 -0.17
CA ARG A 229 -46.33 -3.10 0.73
C ARG A 229 -47.38 -2.24 0.03
N GLN A 230 -47.20 -1.87 -1.24
CA GLN A 230 -48.15 -1.00 -1.95
C GLN A 230 -49.46 -1.67 -2.43
N LYS A 231 -49.62 -3.00 -2.33
CA LYS A 231 -50.85 -3.67 -2.80
C LYS A 231 -51.92 -3.95 -1.74
N LYS A 232 -51.73 -3.50 -0.48
CA LYS A 232 -52.74 -3.64 0.58
C LYS A 232 -52.77 -2.45 1.54
N LYS A 233 -53.16 -1.27 1.06
CA LYS A 233 -53.76 -0.24 1.92
C LYS A 233 -54.93 0.38 1.15
N GLY A 234 -56.13 0.20 1.69
CA GLY A 234 -57.25 1.06 1.35
C GLY A 234 -56.97 2.50 1.79
N PRO A 235 -57.85 3.44 1.43
CA PRO A 235 -57.68 4.85 1.75
C PRO A 235 -57.84 5.06 3.25
N SER A 236 -56.73 5.10 3.98
CA SER A 236 -56.67 5.68 5.32
C SER A 236 -55.65 6.80 5.29
N GLU A 237 -56.16 8.02 5.25
CA GLU A 237 -55.43 9.26 5.50
C GLU A 237 -54.77 9.18 6.88
N SER A 238 -53.45 9.01 6.91
CA SER A 238 -52.64 9.31 8.08
C SER A 238 -51.25 9.68 7.59
N ASP A 239 -50.95 10.97 7.73
CA ASP A 239 -49.80 11.72 7.25
C ASP A 239 -48.64 11.63 8.25
N ASP A 240 -48.20 10.41 8.57
CA ASP A 240 -47.08 10.16 9.49
C ASP A 240 -45.96 9.44 8.73
N GLY A 241 -44.84 10.15 8.56
CA GLY A 241 -43.69 9.79 7.73
C GLY A 241 -43.31 8.30 7.76
N GLU A 242 -43.52 7.64 6.63
CA GLU A 242 -43.19 6.22 6.48
C GLU A 242 -41.66 6.04 6.51
N ASN A 243 -41.17 5.50 7.63
CA ASN A 243 -39.78 5.07 7.80
C ASN A 243 -39.54 3.82 6.94
N TYR A 244 -39.06 4.02 5.71
CA TYR A 244 -38.66 2.96 4.79
C TYR A 244 -37.49 2.17 5.38
N THR A 245 -37.79 1.06 6.04
CA THR A 245 -36.77 0.12 6.53
C THR A 245 -36.19 -0.63 5.35
N ARG A 246 -35.08 -0.11 4.80
CA ARG A 246 -34.29 -0.83 3.79
C ARG A 246 -33.80 -2.14 4.41
N LYS A 247 -33.94 -3.25 3.70
CA LYS A 247 -33.43 -4.56 4.13
C LYS A 247 -32.19 -4.91 3.33
N ARG A 248 -31.09 -5.22 4.02
CA ARG A 248 -29.84 -5.70 3.40
C ARG A 248 -30.04 -7.13 2.92
N VAL A 249 -29.76 -7.37 1.64
CA VAL A 249 -29.88 -8.67 0.97
C VAL A 249 -28.53 -9.04 0.38
N VAL A 250 -28.10 -10.28 0.66
CA VAL A 250 -26.88 -10.85 0.11
C VAL A 250 -27.26 -11.71 -1.10
N THR A 251 -26.64 -11.45 -2.24
CA THR A 251 -26.87 -12.17 -3.51
C THR A 251 -25.57 -12.77 -4.00
N GLU A 252 -25.52 -14.10 -4.07
CA GLU A 252 -24.37 -14.84 -4.57
C GLU A 252 -24.59 -15.24 -6.04
N GLY A 253 -23.61 -15.00 -6.91
CA GLY A 253 -23.69 -15.36 -8.31
C GLY A 253 -22.43 -14.98 -9.09
N LYS A 254 -22.45 -15.21 -10.40
CA LYS A 254 -21.31 -14.91 -11.27
C LYS A 254 -21.37 -13.47 -11.79
N LEU A 255 -20.30 -12.69 -11.65
CA LEU A 255 -20.24 -11.32 -12.16
C LEU A 255 -20.26 -11.34 -13.69
N VAL A 256 -21.25 -10.68 -14.31
CA VAL A 256 -21.34 -10.58 -15.78
C VAL A 256 -20.70 -9.28 -16.26
N GLY A 257 -20.73 -8.23 -15.44
CA GLY A 257 -20.10 -6.94 -15.72
C GLY A 257 -20.78 -5.81 -14.95
N ARG A 258 -20.16 -4.64 -14.96
CA ARG A 258 -20.70 -3.39 -14.43
C ARG A 258 -20.83 -2.41 -15.59
N ASP A 259 -22.02 -1.84 -15.73
CA ASP A 259 -22.32 -0.80 -16.71
C ASP A 259 -22.42 0.51 -15.93
N SER A 260 -21.32 1.27 -15.92
CA SER A 260 -21.23 2.54 -15.19
C SER A 260 -22.12 3.61 -15.81
N GLU A 261 -22.27 3.60 -17.13
CA GLU A 261 -23.16 4.52 -17.86
C GLU A 261 -24.63 4.33 -17.47
N LYS A 262 -25.08 3.08 -17.32
CA LYS A 262 -26.47 2.77 -16.93
C LYS A 262 -26.67 2.69 -15.42
N GLY A 263 -25.60 2.84 -14.62
CA GLY A 263 -25.64 2.70 -13.17
C GLY A 263 -26.12 1.33 -12.70
N ARG A 264 -25.75 0.24 -13.40
CA ARG A 264 -26.20 -1.12 -13.09
C ARG A 264 -25.07 -2.14 -13.07
N THR A 265 -25.09 -3.02 -12.08
CA THR A 265 -24.22 -4.19 -11.99
C THR A 265 -25.03 -5.45 -12.33
N MET A 266 -24.50 -6.29 -13.21
CA MET A 266 -25.15 -7.50 -13.71
C MET A 266 -24.54 -8.74 -13.07
N VAL A 267 -25.36 -9.52 -12.37
CA VAL A 267 -24.94 -10.76 -11.68
C VAL A 267 -25.80 -11.93 -12.14
N SER A 268 -25.17 -13.02 -12.57
CA SER A 268 -25.85 -14.26 -12.95
C SER A 268 -26.08 -15.14 -11.73
N VAL A 269 -27.33 -15.18 -11.25
CA VAL A 269 -27.75 -15.98 -10.10
C VAL A 269 -28.48 -17.22 -10.62
N LYS A 270 -27.87 -18.41 -10.46
CA LYS A 270 -28.42 -19.68 -10.96
C LYS A 270 -28.82 -19.63 -12.45
N GLY A 271 -28.01 -18.96 -13.27
CA GLY A 271 -28.24 -18.81 -14.72
C GLY A 271 -29.21 -17.70 -15.13
N ARG A 272 -29.77 -16.94 -14.18
CA ARG A 272 -30.61 -15.76 -14.47
C ARG A 272 -29.82 -14.48 -14.19
N ILE A 273 -29.80 -13.56 -15.15
CA ILE A 273 -29.12 -12.27 -14.99
C ILE A 273 -30.02 -11.36 -14.14
N LYS A 274 -29.54 -10.99 -12.95
CA LYS A 274 -30.14 -10.00 -12.06
C LYS A 274 -29.39 -8.69 -12.23
N ASN A 275 -30.12 -7.63 -12.56
CA ASN A 275 -29.59 -6.28 -12.67
C ASN A 275 -29.83 -5.55 -11.35
N ILE A 276 -28.77 -5.11 -10.69
CA ILE A 276 -28.81 -4.39 -9.42
C ILE A 276 -28.33 -2.96 -9.68
N LYS A 277 -29.02 -1.95 -9.16
CA LYS A 277 -28.58 -0.55 -9.29
C LYS A 277 -27.31 -0.32 -8.48
N ASN A 278 -26.33 0.38 -9.03
CA ASN A 278 -25.05 0.64 -8.36
C ASN A 278 -25.23 1.38 -7.04
N GLU A 279 -26.16 2.34 -6.98
CA GLU A 279 -26.54 3.10 -5.76
C GLU A 279 -27.05 2.22 -4.61
N MET A 280 -27.58 1.03 -4.93
CA MET A 280 -28.12 0.12 -3.92
C MET A 280 -27.07 -0.88 -3.42
N ILE A 281 -25.92 -0.97 -4.08
CA ILE A 281 -24.87 -1.92 -3.74
C ILE A 281 -23.99 -1.30 -2.68
N GLU A 282 -23.87 -1.97 -1.54
CA GLU A 282 -22.97 -1.57 -0.47
C GLU A 282 -21.55 -2.09 -0.73
N CYS A 283 -21.43 -3.38 -1.10
CA CYS A 283 -20.14 -3.93 -1.51
C CYS A 283 -20.30 -5.17 -2.40
N VAL A 284 -19.29 -5.43 -3.25
CA VAL A 284 -19.18 -6.64 -4.06
C VAL A 284 -17.93 -7.38 -3.64
N ARG A 285 -18.08 -8.57 -3.07
CA ARG A 285 -16.97 -9.35 -2.53
C ARG A 285 -16.67 -10.59 -3.38
N LEU A 286 -15.41 -10.89 -3.60
CA LEU A 286 -14.95 -12.19 -4.07
C LEU A 286 -15.19 -13.22 -2.96
N PRO A 287 -15.65 -14.44 -3.28
CA PRO A 287 -15.81 -15.50 -2.31
C PRO A 287 -14.43 -15.82 -1.75
N LYS A 288 -14.31 -15.82 -0.41
CA LYS A 288 -13.07 -16.23 0.24
C LYS A 288 -12.70 -17.61 -0.27
N ALA A 289 -11.49 -17.74 -0.81
CA ALA A 289 -10.96 -19.01 -1.26
C ALA A 289 -11.18 -20.03 -0.13
N LYS A 290 -11.84 -21.15 -0.45
CA LYS A 290 -12.02 -22.23 0.53
C LYS A 290 -10.63 -22.71 0.90
N ARG A 291 -10.16 -22.28 2.07
CA ARG A 291 -8.90 -22.73 2.65
C ARG A 291 -8.98 -24.26 2.69
N GLU A 292 -8.09 -24.94 1.96
CA GLU A 292 -8.14 -26.39 1.86
C GLU A 292 -8.14 -26.99 3.26
N LYS A 293 -9.13 -27.86 3.52
CA LYS A 293 -9.17 -28.66 4.75
C LYS A 293 -7.97 -29.61 4.75
N GLY A 294 -6.81 -29.15 5.21
CA GLY A 294 -5.62 -30.01 5.25
C GLY A 294 -4.31 -29.33 5.63
N ALA A 295 -4.17 -28.02 5.40
CA ALA A 295 -2.95 -27.30 5.81
C ALA A 295 -3.05 -26.90 7.29
N LYS A 296 -2.52 -27.76 8.16
CA LYS A 296 -2.12 -27.41 9.53
C LYS A 296 -0.65 -27.04 9.55
#